data_AF-A0A439NUL2-F1
#
_entry.id   AF-A0A439NUL2-F1
#
_cell.length_a   1.000
_cell.length_b   1.000
_cell.length_c   1.000
_cell.angle_alpha   90.00
_cell.angle_beta   90.00
_cell.angle_gamma   90.00
#
_symmetry.space_group_name_H-M   'P 1'
#
loop_
_entity.id
_entity.type
_entity.pdbx_description
1 polymer ?
#
loop_
_entity_poly.entity_id
_entity_poly.type
_entity_poly.pdbx_seq_one_letter_code
_entity_poly.pdbx_strand_id
1 'polypeptide(L)'
;MRQRLGSQMDFSTPEGEPALLPPTSMSWRIFKNPVALFIGGVTAVLLELAEPRVRDAIWQHSTFRSHALRRLQRTGLAALVTVYGPRTKAEAMIEGVVRMHGRVSGRTSEGEPYHATDPELLDWVQATAGFGFMEAYHVYVHRLHFFERDAMFAEARPVALLY
;
A
#
# COMPACT_ATOMS: atom_id res chain seq x y z
N MET A 1 2.47 -8.44 24.68
CA MET A 1 2.81 -9.44 23.64
C MET A 1 3.39 -8.70 22.42
N ARG A 2 4.49 -9.21 21.87
CA ARG A 2 5.39 -8.57 20.88
C ARG A 2 4.71 -8.20 19.54
N GLN A 3 5.18 -7.14 18.88
CA GLN A 3 5.19 -7.10 17.42
C GLN A 3 6.56 -6.61 16.92
N ARG A 4 7.42 -7.59 16.58
CA ARG A 4 8.71 -7.40 15.90
C ARG A 4 8.47 -7.13 14.41
N LEU A 5 7.86 -6.00 14.05
CA LEU A 5 7.96 -5.47 12.69
C LEU A 5 8.99 -4.35 12.74
N GLY A 6 10.25 -4.76 12.81
CA GLY A 6 11.36 -3.85 13.07
C GLY A 6 12.73 -4.51 12.91
N SER A 7 12.88 -5.51 12.04
CA SER A 7 14.14 -5.51 11.31
C SER A 7 14.00 -4.36 10.32
N GLN A 8 14.75 -3.29 10.53
CA GLN A 8 14.99 -2.32 9.45
C GLN A 8 15.48 -3.16 8.27
N MET A 9 14.63 -3.36 7.27
CA MET A 9 15.10 -3.98 6.04
C MET A 9 16.11 -3.02 5.47
N ASP A 10 17.33 -3.53 5.34
CA ASP A 10 18.38 -2.81 4.67
C ASP A 10 18.17 -2.95 3.17
N PHE A 11 17.57 -1.92 2.57
CA PHE A 11 17.40 -1.85 1.11
C PHE A 11 18.71 -1.57 0.37
N SER A 12 19.82 -1.32 1.07
CA SER A 12 21.13 -1.03 0.46
C SER A 12 21.96 -2.28 0.16
N THR A 13 21.66 -3.42 0.79
CA THR A 13 22.40 -4.69 0.62
C THR A 13 21.45 -5.90 0.46
N PRO A 14 20.68 -5.99 -0.63
CA PRO A 14 19.71 -7.07 -0.79
C PRO A 14 20.41 -8.44 -0.95
N GLU A 15 20.09 -9.39 -0.07
CA GLU A 15 20.40 -10.81 -0.30
C GLU A 15 19.65 -11.30 -1.55
N GLY A 16 20.25 -12.21 -2.32
CA GLY A 16 19.92 -12.55 -3.73
C GLY A 16 18.54 -13.17 -4.03
N GLU A 17 17.54 -12.95 -3.19
CA GLU A 17 16.15 -13.30 -3.44
C GLU A 17 15.44 -12.17 -4.24
N PRO A 18 14.72 -12.49 -5.32
CA PRO A 18 13.98 -11.49 -6.08
C PRO A 18 12.80 -10.92 -5.28
N ALA A 19 12.46 -9.65 -5.54
CA ALA A 19 11.25 -9.04 -5.03
C ALA A 19 9.97 -9.57 -5.72
N LEU A 20 8.80 -9.19 -5.20
CA LEU A 20 7.52 -9.53 -5.83
C LEU A 20 7.35 -8.91 -7.22
N LEU A 21 7.93 -7.73 -7.43
CA LEU A 21 7.95 -7.00 -8.69
C LEU A 21 9.38 -6.98 -9.27
N PRO A 22 9.55 -7.10 -10.60
CA PRO A 22 10.88 -7.12 -11.20
C PRO A 22 11.55 -5.73 -11.12
N PRO A 23 12.89 -5.65 -11.05
CA PRO A 23 13.62 -4.37 -10.98
C PRO A 23 13.40 -3.41 -12.16
N THR A 24 12.90 -3.94 -13.28
CA THR A 24 12.56 -3.21 -14.51
C THR A 24 11.11 -2.71 -14.54
N SER A 25 10.31 -2.99 -13.50
CA SER A 25 8.89 -2.59 -13.40
C SER A 25 8.70 -1.07 -13.26
N MET A 26 7.50 -0.61 -13.60
CA MET A 26 7.11 0.79 -13.42
C MET A 26 7.04 1.17 -11.94
N SER A 27 6.62 0.24 -11.09
CA SER A 27 6.57 0.39 -9.63
C SER A 27 7.95 0.65 -9.06
N TRP A 28 8.97 -0.12 -9.48
CA TRP A 28 10.36 0.16 -9.10
C TRP A 28 10.84 1.53 -9.56
N ARG A 29 10.42 1.99 -10.74
CA ARG A 29 10.80 3.33 -11.24
C ARG A 29 10.11 4.45 -10.46
N ILE A 30 8.83 4.30 -10.17
CA ILE A 30 8.01 5.30 -9.45
C ILE A 30 8.46 5.40 -7.99
N PHE A 31 8.57 4.28 -7.30
CA PHE A 31 8.87 4.22 -5.87
C PHE A 31 10.32 4.60 -5.55
N LYS A 32 11.20 4.77 -6.55
CA LYS A 32 12.57 5.27 -6.35
C LYS A 32 12.57 6.77 -6.07
N ASN A 33 11.49 7.48 -6.41
CA ASN A 33 11.44 8.92 -6.28
C ASN A 33 10.75 9.35 -4.97
N PRO A 34 11.44 10.04 -4.05
CA PRO A 34 10.88 10.43 -2.76
C PRO A 34 9.75 11.47 -2.86
N VAL A 35 9.74 12.31 -3.89
CA VAL A 35 8.67 13.28 -4.14
C VAL A 35 7.38 12.54 -4.53
N ALA A 36 7.48 11.59 -5.46
CA ALA A 36 6.36 10.75 -5.86
C ALA A 36 5.82 9.91 -4.70
N LEU A 37 6.71 9.33 -3.87
CA LEU A 37 6.29 8.58 -2.67
C LEU A 37 5.52 9.46 -1.67
N PHE A 38 6.02 10.65 -1.37
CA PHE A 38 5.38 11.51 -0.37
C PHE A 38 4.05 12.05 -0.87
N ILE A 39 4.04 12.71 -2.04
CA ILE A 39 2.81 13.31 -2.60
C ILE A 39 1.80 12.21 -2.95
N GLY A 40 2.26 11.12 -3.55
CA GLY A 40 1.41 10.00 -3.91
C GLY A 40 0.82 9.28 -2.71
N GLY A 41 1.60 9.10 -1.63
CA GLY A 41 1.10 8.52 -0.38
C GLY A 41 0.05 9.39 0.31
N VAL A 42 0.23 10.71 0.32
CA VAL A 42 -0.80 11.64 0.83
C VAL A 42 -2.06 11.58 -0.02
N THR A 43 -1.92 11.56 -1.35
CA THR A 43 -3.03 11.46 -2.30
C THR A 43 -3.80 10.15 -2.09
N ALA A 44 -3.09 9.03 -1.98
CA ALA A 44 -3.66 7.71 -1.72
C ALA A 44 -4.53 7.74 -0.45
N VAL A 45 -3.99 8.22 0.68
CA VAL A 45 -4.72 8.27 1.95
C VAL A 45 -5.99 9.14 1.86
N LEU A 46 -5.92 10.28 1.17
CA LEU A 46 -7.10 11.14 1.01
C LEU A 46 -8.21 10.43 0.21
N LEU A 47 -7.84 9.71 -0.86
CA LEU A 47 -8.77 8.95 -1.68
C LEU A 47 -9.29 7.69 -0.98
N GLU A 48 -8.44 6.96 -0.26
CA GLU A 48 -8.85 5.81 0.57
C GLU A 48 -9.94 6.21 1.56
N LEU A 49 -9.79 7.38 2.21
CA LEU A 49 -10.76 7.91 3.17
C LEU A 49 -12.04 8.48 2.53
N ALA A 50 -12.11 8.57 1.20
CA ALA A 50 -13.33 8.96 0.51
C ALA A 50 -14.38 7.83 0.51
N GLU A 51 -13.95 6.57 0.66
CA GLU A 51 -14.83 5.42 0.82
C GLU A 51 -15.27 5.31 2.31
N PRO A 52 -16.57 5.47 2.64
CA PRO A 52 -17.04 5.52 4.03
C PRO A 52 -16.67 4.28 4.85
N ARG A 53 -16.73 3.09 4.24
CA ARG A 53 -16.40 1.82 4.91
C ARG A 53 -14.92 1.77 5.29
N VAL A 54 -14.02 2.20 4.41
CA VAL A 54 -12.57 2.30 4.68
C VAL A 54 -12.29 3.35 5.74
N ARG A 55 -12.88 4.54 5.62
CA ARG A 55 -12.71 5.65 6.57
C ARG A 55 -13.09 5.22 7.99
N ASP A 56 -14.27 4.65 8.16
CA ASP A 56 -14.79 4.28 9.48
C ASP A 56 -14.02 3.08 10.05
N ALA A 57 -13.61 2.12 9.21
CA ALA A 57 -12.72 1.04 9.63
C ALA A 57 -11.37 1.56 10.17
N ILE A 58 -10.76 2.52 9.49
CA ILE A 58 -9.50 3.16 9.95
C ILE A 58 -9.72 3.92 11.26
N TRP A 59 -10.82 4.67 11.36
CA TRP A 59 -11.11 5.50 12.53
C TRP A 59 -11.35 4.67 13.79
N GLN A 60 -12.00 3.52 13.65
CA GLN A 60 -12.40 2.66 14.76
C GLN A 60 -11.33 1.64 15.15
N HIS A 61 -10.57 1.10 14.19
CA HIS A 61 -9.68 -0.04 14.41
C HIS A 61 -8.19 0.28 14.27
N SER A 62 -7.80 1.54 14.05
CA SER A 62 -6.41 1.92 13.85
C SER A 62 -5.91 2.99 14.83
N THR A 63 -4.60 3.04 15.02
CA THR A 63 -3.94 4.13 15.77
C THR A 63 -3.85 5.43 14.98
N PHE A 64 -4.55 5.55 13.84
CA PHE A 64 -4.49 6.74 12.98
C PHE A 64 -4.83 8.03 13.76
N ARG A 65 -5.87 7.98 14.61
CA ARG A 65 -6.32 9.14 15.40
C ARG A 65 -5.28 9.69 16.36
N SER A 66 -4.49 8.81 16.98
CA SER A 66 -3.52 9.18 18.02
C SER A 66 -2.08 9.25 17.50
N HIS A 67 -1.77 8.55 16.39
CA HIS A 67 -0.41 8.37 15.88
C HIS A 67 -0.39 8.33 14.33
N ALA A 68 -1.05 9.29 13.67
CA ALA A 68 -1.19 9.34 12.21
C ALA A 68 0.14 9.22 11.46
N LEU A 69 1.16 10.00 11.84
CA LEU A 69 2.48 9.98 11.18
C LEU A 69 3.17 8.61 11.30
N ARG A 70 3.11 7.97 12.48
CA ARG A 70 3.68 6.63 12.68
C ARG A 70 2.92 5.58 11.87
N ARG A 71 1.59 5.70 11.76
CA ARG A 71 0.80 4.82 10.91
C ARG A 71 1.20 4.98 9.44
N LEU A 72 1.30 6.22 8.97
CA LEU A 72 1.73 6.52 7.60
C LEU A 72 3.12 5.95 7.30
N GLN A 73 4.08 6.09 8.22
CA GLN A 73 5.41 5.49 8.08
C GLN A 73 5.36 3.96 7.97
N ARG A 74 4.50 3.29 8.74
CA ARG A 74 4.33 1.82 8.66
C ARG A 74 3.72 1.39 7.34
N THR A 75 2.71 2.11 6.85
CA THR A 75 2.09 1.86 5.54
C THR A 75 3.08 2.11 4.40
N GLY A 76 3.83 3.22 4.46
CA GLY A 76 4.88 3.52 3.48
C GLY A 76 5.99 2.47 3.48
N LEU A 77 6.44 2.03 4.67
CA LEU A 77 7.39 0.93 4.77
C LEU A 77 6.81 -0.33 4.13
N ALA A 78 5.56 -0.70 4.42
CA ALA A 78 4.91 -1.86 3.81
C ALA A 78 4.91 -1.78 2.28
N ALA A 79 4.57 -0.61 1.72
CA ALA A 79 4.61 -0.41 0.28
C ALA A 79 6.04 -0.58 -0.30
N LEU A 80 7.07 -0.07 0.40
CA LEU A 80 8.47 -0.29 0.00
C LEU A 80 8.91 -1.75 0.11
N VAL A 81 8.45 -2.49 1.13
CA VAL A 81 8.71 -3.94 1.25
C VAL A 81 8.13 -4.68 0.05
N THR A 82 6.90 -4.35 -0.33
CA THR A 82 6.21 -5.00 -1.44
C THR A 82 6.94 -4.78 -2.77
N VAL A 83 7.49 -3.59 -2.99
CA VAL A 83 8.20 -3.26 -4.22
C VAL A 83 9.64 -3.80 -4.22
N TYR A 84 10.40 -3.59 -3.15
CA TYR A 84 11.85 -3.81 -3.11
C TYR A 84 12.31 -4.98 -2.23
N GLY A 85 11.47 -5.41 -1.29
CA GLY A 85 11.84 -6.42 -0.31
C GLY A 85 11.95 -7.82 -0.92
N PRO A 86 12.76 -8.71 -0.32
CA PRO A 86 12.78 -10.12 -0.69
C PRO A 86 11.37 -10.71 -0.67
N ARG A 87 11.02 -11.53 -1.67
CA ARG A 87 9.69 -12.13 -1.81
C ARG A 87 9.16 -12.74 -0.51
N THR A 88 9.94 -13.57 0.17
CA THR A 88 9.56 -14.23 1.44
C THR A 88 9.23 -13.23 2.55
N LYS A 89 9.92 -12.09 2.60
CA LYS A 89 9.65 -11.04 3.58
C LYS A 89 8.38 -10.26 3.23
N ALA A 90 8.18 -9.97 1.94
CA ALA A 90 6.97 -9.31 1.47
C ALA A 90 5.73 -10.19 1.69
N GLU A 91 5.78 -11.48 1.32
CA GLU A 91 4.69 -12.44 1.52
C GLU A 91 4.36 -12.60 3.02
N ALA A 92 5.37 -12.81 3.88
CA ALA A 92 5.15 -12.92 5.32
C ALA A 92 4.55 -11.64 5.95
N MET A 93 4.93 -10.47 5.45
CA MET A 93 4.34 -9.19 5.85
C MET A 93 2.88 -9.09 5.39
N ILE A 94 2.60 -9.40 4.12
CA ILE A 94 1.25 -9.37 3.54
C ILE A 94 0.32 -10.30 4.32
N GLU A 95 0.72 -11.54 4.57
CA GLU A 95 -0.05 -12.46 5.41
C GLU A 95 -0.35 -11.89 6.81
N GLY A 96 0.61 -11.15 7.38
CA GLY A 96 0.41 -10.44 8.64
C GLY A 96 -0.67 -9.37 8.57
N VAL A 97 -0.75 -8.65 7.45
CA VAL A 97 -1.80 -7.67 7.17
C VAL A 97 -3.13 -8.37 6.94
N VAL A 98 -3.18 -9.43 6.13
CA VAL A 98 -4.40 -10.23 5.88
C VAL A 98 -4.99 -10.76 7.18
N ARG A 99 -4.16 -11.35 8.07
CA ARG A 99 -4.60 -11.81 9.39
C ARG A 99 -5.14 -10.69 10.29
N MET A 100 -4.65 -9.47 10.11
CA MET A 100 -5.16 -8.30 10.83
C MET A 100 -6.50 -7.84 10.27
N HIS A 101 -6.61 -7.72 8.94
CA HIS A 101 -7.84 -7.34 8.24
C HIS A 101 -8.97 -8.35 8.47
N GLY A 102 -8.67 -9.65 8.56
CA GLY A 102 -9.65 -10.68 8.90
C GLY A 102 -10.29 -10.56 10.29
N ARG A 103 -9.84 -9.62 11.13
CA ARG A 103 -10.43 -9.29 12.43
C ARG A 103 -11.10 -7.91 12.45
N VAL A 104 -11.13 -7.21 11.33
CA VAL A 104 -11.65 -5.85 11.21
C VAL A 104 -12.98 -5.88 10.47
N SER A 105 -14.05 -5.64 11.21
CA SER A 105 -15.41 -5.51 10.71
C SER A 105 -16.20 -4.57 11.60
N GLY A 106 -17.28 -4.02 11.08
CA GLY A 106 -18.08 -3.05 11.82
C GLY A 106 -19.21 -2.48 10.97
N ARG A 107 -19.68 -1.30 11.37
CA ARG A 107 -20.65 -0.51 10.63
C ARG A 107 -20.17 0.92 10.48
N THR A 108 -20.48 1.53 9.34
CA THR A 108 -20.27 2.96 9.13
C THR A 108 -21.20 3.78 10.03
N SER A 109 -20.92 5.07 10.14
CA SER A 109 -21.80 6.05 10.80
C SER A 109 -23.22 6.09 10.23
N GLU A 110 -23.40 5.71 8.96
CA GLU A 110 -24.70 5.59 8.28
C GLU A 110 -25.32 4.20 8.43
N GLY A 111 -24.65 3.28 9.12
CA GLY A 111 -25.15 1.95 9.45
C GLY A 111 -24.78 0.86 8.45
N GLU A 112 -24.01 1.15 7.40
CA GLU A 112 -23.59 0.17 6.40
C GLU A 112 -22.57 -0.82 7.00
N PRO A 113 -22.77 -2.15 6.88
CA PRO A 113 -21.79 -3.12 7.37
C PRO A 113 -20.54 -3.16 6.49
N TYR A 114 -19.38 -3.39 7.10
CA TYR A 114 -18.13 -3.60 6.36
C TYR A 114 -17.32 -4.76 6.95
N HIS A 115 -16.51 -5.36 6.08
CA HIS A 115 -15.43 -6.27 6.45
C HIS A 115 -14.16 -5.83 5.71
N ALA A 116 -13.03 -5.69 6.39
CA ALA A 116 -11.80 -5.16 5.76
C ALA A 116 -11.18 -6.09 4.70
N THR A 117 -11.69 -7.31 4.58
CA THR A 117 -11.31 -8.26 3.51
C THR A 117 -12.34 -8.32 2.39
N ASP A 118 -13.29 -7.38 2.34
CA ASP A 118 -14.20 -7.26 1.20
C ASP A 118 -13.39 -6.92 -0.05
N PRO A 119 -13.44 -7.74 -1.12
CA PRO A 119 -12.70 -7.48 -2.35
C PRO A 119 -12.92 -6.09 -2.92
N GLU A 120 -14.13 -5.54 -2.81
CA GLU A 120 -14.43 -4.19 -3.30
C GLU A 120 -13.59 -3.12 -2.58
N LEU A 121 -13.42 -3.27 -1.26
CA LEU A 121 -12.65 -2.33 -0.44
C LEU A 121 -11.14 -2.51 -0.65
N LEU A 122 -10.68 -3.75 -0.83
CA LEU A 122 -9.29 -4.04 -1.17
C LEU A 122 -8.92 -3.46 -2.55
N ASP A 123 -9.80 -3.64 -3.54
CA ASP A 123 -9.64 -3.09 -4.88
C ASP A 123 -9.65 -1.56 -4.85
N TRP A 124 -10.53 -0.94 -4.05
CA TRP A 124 -10.54 0.51 -3.85
C TRP A 124 -9.20 1.03 -3.34
N VAL A 125 -8.71 0.46 -2.24
CA VAL A 125 -7.43 0.86 -1.62
C VAL A 125 -6.27 0.66 -2.60
N GLN A 126 -6.22 -0.48 -3.29
CA GLN A 126 -5.20 -0.78 -4.29
C GLN A 126 -5.23 0.22 -5.45
N ALA A 127 -6.42 0.53 -5.98
CA ALA A 127 -6.59 1.48 -7.07
C ALA A 127 -6.18 2.89 -6.67
N THR A 128 -6.60 3.36 -5.48
CA THR A 128 -6.27 4.71 -4.99
C THR A 128 -4.79 4.87 -4.65
N ALA A 129 -4.17 3.82 -4.10
CA ALA A 129 -2.73 3.80 -3.87
C ALA A 129 -1.96 3.85 -5.19
N GLY A 130 -2.32 2.98 -6.14
CA GLY A 130 -1.72 2.96 -7.47
C GLY A 130 -1.83 4.30 -8.18
N PHE A 131 -3.05 4.87 -8.20
CA PHE A 131 -3.34 6.18 -8.76
C PHE A 131 -2.48 7.28 -8.12
N GLY A 132 -2.42 7.34 -6.79
CA GLY A 132 -1.69 8.38 -6.06
C GLY A 132 -0.20 8.40 -6.43
N PHE A 133 0.48 7.25 -6.34
CA PHE A 133 1.92 7.17 -6.66
C PHE A 133 2.21 7.42 -8.14
N MET A 134 1.39 6.87 -9.04
CA MET A 134 1.54 7.04 -10.48
C MET A 134 1.34 8.50 -10.91
N GLU A 135 0.27 9.14 -10.47
CA GLU A 135 -0.02 10.53 -10.85
C GLU A 135 0.98 11.50 -10.24
N ALA A 136 1.43 11.28 -8.99
CA ALA A 136 2.49 12.08 -8.40
C ALA A 136 3.80 11.99 -9.21
N TYR A 137 4.18 10.79 -9.67
CA TYR A 137 5.34 10.64 -10.55
C TYR A 137 5.12 11.32 -11.90
N HIS A 138 3.94 11.11 -12.52
CA HIS A 138 3.58 11.69 -13.81
C HIS A 138 3.67 13.21 -13.83
N VAL A 139 3.15 13.86 -12.78
CA VAL A 139 3.05 15.32 -12.68
C VAL A 139 4.35 15.96 -12.25
N TYR A 140 5.06 15.39 -11.27
CA TYR A 140 6.18 16.07 -10.60
C TYR A 140 7.57 15.53 -10.96
N VAL A 141 7.68 14.37 -11.60
CA VAL A 141 8.97 13.71 -11.86
C VAL A 141 9.20 13.50 -13.34
N HIS A 142 8.33 12.73 -13.99
CA HIS A 142 8.45 12.42 -15.40
C HIS A 142 7.10 12.01 -16.00
N ARG A 143 6.76 12.66 -17.12
CA ARG A 143 5.48 12.48 -17.77
C ARG A 143 5.36 11.09 -18.41
N LEU A 144 4.62 10.20 -17.75
CA LEU A 144 4.30 8.86 -18.24
C LEU A 144 3.37 8.84 -19.46
N HIS A 145 3.67 7.97 -20.42
CA HIS A 145 2.79 7.57 -21.49
C HIS A 145 1.65 6.67 -20.99
N PHE A 146 0.57 6.56 -21.77
CA PHE A 146 -0.59 5.73 -21.41
C PHE A 146 -0.21 4.27 -21.12
N PHE A 147 0.63 3.66 -21.95
CA PHE A 147 1.05 2.26 -21.77
C PHE A 147 1.90 2.06 -20.50
N GLU A 148 2.67 3.07 -20.06
CA GLU A 148 3.43 2.99 -18.80
C GLU A 148 2.50 3.05 -17.59
N ARG A 149 1.42 3.83 -17.69
CA ARG A 149 0.36 3.88 -16.66
C ARG A 149 -0.40 2.56 -16.58
N ASP A 150 -0.80 2.01 -17.73
CA ASP A 150 -1.47 0.72 -17.81
C ASP A 150 -0.60 -0.42 -17.28
N ALA A 151 0.68 -0.45 -17.67
CA ALA A 151 1.65 -1.43 -17.17
C ALA A 151 1.78 -1.41 -15.64
N MET A 152 1.74 -0.23 -15.02
CA MET A 152 1.84 -0.10 -13.56
C MET A 152 0.66 -0.76 -12.82
N PHE A 153 -0.56 -0.64 -13.34
CA PHE A 153 -1.70 -1.35 -12.77
C PHE A 153 -1.66 -2.85 -13.07
N ALA A 154 -1.29 -3.23 -14.29
CA ALA A 154 -1.22 -4.62 -14.72
C ALA A 154 -0.18 -5.43 -13.92
N GLU A 155 1.02 -4.86 -13.70
CA GLU A 155 2.09 -5.53 -12.96
C GLU A 155 1.81 -5.65 -11.45
N ALA A 156 0.97 -4.78 -10.90
CA ALA A 156 0.59 -4.81 -9.49
C ALA A 156 -0.45 -5.91 -9.18
N ARG A 157 -1.15 -6.43 -10.19
CA ARG A 157 -2.25 -7.41 -10.02
C ARG A 157 -1.82 -8.69 -9.29
N PRO A 158 -0.71 -9.37 -9.63
CA PRO A 158 -0.31 -10.59 -8.91
C PRO A 158 -0.05 -10.35 -7.42
N VAL A 159 0.41 -9.14 -7.06
CA VAL A 159 0.64 -8.74 -5.68
C VAL A 159 -0.67 -8.43 -4.96
N ALA A 160 -1.61 -7.75 -5.63
CA ALA A 160 -2.92 -7.43 -5.07
C ALA A 160 -3.70 -8.71 -4.69
N LEU A 161 -3.55 -9.79 -5.47
CA LEU A 161 -4.16 -11.09 -5.19
C LEU A 161 -3.62 -11.82 -3.94
N LEU A 162 -2.58 -11.29 -3.29
CA LEU A 162 -2.05 -11.82 -2.03
C LEU A 162 -2.75 -11.26 -0.79
N TYR A 163 -3.56 -10.21 -0.94
CA TYR A 163 -4.34 -9.58 0.13
C TYR A 163 -5.74 -10.19 0.27
#